data_AF-A0A521TWI9-F1
#
_entry.id   AF-A0A521TWI9-F1
#
_cell.length_a   1.000
_cell.length_b   1.000
_cell.length_c   1.000
_cell.angle_alpha   90.00
_cell.angle_beta   90.00
_cell.angle_gamma   90.00
#
_symmetry.space_group_name_H-M   'P 1'
#
loop_
_entity.id
_entity.type
_entity.pdbx_description
1 polymer ?
#
loop_
_entity_poly.entity_id
_entity_poly.type
_entity_poly.pdbx_seq_one_letter_code
_entity_poly.pdbx_strand_id
1 'polypeptide(L)'
;MLTKQTVRNFKRFDDVEIELGNPVVFIGPNNSGKTSALQALALWEVGLRNWLAKRRGRAAPEKRPGVTISLPPGVRSIGRADVDAA
;
A
#
# COMPACT_ATOMS: atom_id res chain seq x y z
N MET A 1 12.33 -6.04 -12.71
CA MET A 1 11.19 -6.55 -13.49
C MET A 1 9.99 -6.66 -12.56
N LEU A 2 8.78 -6.29 -13.00
CA LEU A 2 7.57 -6.45 -12.20
C LEU A 2 7.07 -7.89 -12.36
N THR A 3 6.90 -8.61 -11.25
CA THR A 3 6.58 -10.06 -11.25
C THR A 3 5.16 -10.37 -10.80
N LYS A 4 4.49 -9.41 -10.14
CA LYS A 4 3.16 -9.58 -9.59
C LYS A 4 2.46 -8.23 -9.43
N GLN A 5 1.13 -8.24 -9.56
CA GLN A 5 0.24 -7.12 -9.27
C GLN A 5 -0.90 -7.60 -8.37
N THR A 6 -1.07 -6.95 -7.22
CA THR A 6 -2.24 -7.16 -6.35
C THR A 6 -3.09 -5.90 -6.41
N VAL A 7 -4.39 -6.05 -6.66
CA VAL A 7 -5.35 -4.95 -6.78
C VAL A 7 -6.51 -5.18 -5.82
N ARG A 8 -6.80 -4.18 -4.97
CA ARG A 8 -7.88 -4.24 -3.98
C ARG A 8 -8.76 -3.01 -4.05
N ASN A 9 -10.07 -3.20 -3.87
CA ASN A 9 -11.08 -2.14 -3.84
C ASN A 9 -10.96 -1.15 -5.02
N PHE A 10 -10.64 -1.66 -6.22
CA PHE A 10 -10.43 -0.84 -7.40
C PHE A 10 -11.34 -1.26 -8.53
N LYS A 11 -12.29 -0.38 -8.86
CA LYS A 11 -13.32 -0.59 -9.89
C LYS A 11 -14.14 -1.84 -9.58
N ARG A 12 -13.83 -2.96 -10.26
CA ARG A 12 -14.57 -4.22 -10.13
C ARG A 12 -13.78 -5.32 -9.43
N PHE A 13 -12.61 -4.97 -8.90
CA PHE A 13 -11.79 -5.89 -8.15
C PHE A 13 -11.94 -5.58 -6.65
N ASP A 14 -12.50 -6.54 -5.92
CA ASP A 14 -12.52 -6.52 -4.46
C ASP A 14 -11.12 -6.89 -3.93
N ASP A 15 -10.61 -8.06 -4.35
CA ASP A 15 -9.22 -8.49 -4.17
C ASP A 15 -8.82 -9.42 -5.32
N VAL A 16 -7.76 -9.08 -6.05
CA VAL A 16 -7.22 -9.91 -7.12
C VAL A 16 -5.70 -9.88 -7.10
N GLU A 17 -5.11 -11.04 -7.35
CA GLU A 17 -3.68 -11.23 -7.53
C GLU A 17 -3.40 -11.72 -8.95
N ILE A 18 -2.48 -11.04 -9.63
CA ILE A 18 -2.12 -11.26 -11.03
C ILE A 18 -0.61 -11.49 -11.09
N GLU A 19 -0.19 -12.68 -11.49
CA GLU A 19 1.22 -12.95 -11.78
C GLU A 19 1.61 -12.28 -13.11
N LEU A 20 2.75 -11.59 -13.11
CA LEU A 20 3.29 -10.90 -14.27
C LEU A 20 4.55 -11.63 -14.78
N GLY A 21 4.32 -12.81 -15.36
CA GLY A 21 5.34 -13.56 -16.11
C GLY A 21 5.74 -12.89 -17.42
N ASN A 22 6.44 -13.61 -18.29
CA ASN A 22 6.84 -13.10 -19.61
C ASN A 22 6.58 -14.16 -20.71
N PRO A 23 5.59 -13.97 -21.62
CA PRO A 23 4.65 -12.85 -21.73
C PRO A 23 3.36 -13.04 -20.90
N VAL A 24 2.65 -11.95 -20.62
CA VAL A 24 1.32 -11.96 -19.96
C VAL A 24 0.28 -11.40 -20.92
N VAL A 25 -0.83 -12.14 -21.09
CA VAL A 25 -1.94 -11.74 -21.96
C VAL A 25 -3.24 -11.72 -21.16
N PHE A 26 -3.94 -10.59 -21.17
CA PHE A 26 -5.25 -10.45 -20.54
C PHE A 26 -6.37 -10.82 -21.53
N ILE A 27 -7.09 -11.91 -21.26
CA ILE A 27 -8.16 -12.45 -22.12
C ILE A 27 -9.48 -12.54 -21.33
N GLY A 28 -10.61 -12.36 -22.01
CA GLY A 28 -11.95 -12.56 -21.43
C GLY A 28 -13.02 -11.67 -22.07
N PRO A 29 -14.29 -11.79 -21.67
CA PRO A 29 -15.40 -11.00 -22.19
C PRO A 29 -15.25 -9.48 -22.01
N ASN A 30 -16.00 -8.68 -22.77
CA ASN A 30 -16.05 -7.23 -22.53
C ASN A 30 -16.51 -6.95 -21.11
N ASN A 31 -15.93 -5.90 -20.51
CA ASN A 31 -16.19 -5.59 -19.11
C ASN A 31 -15.90 -6.82 -18.22
N SER A 32 -14.72 -7.45 -18.35
CA SER A 32 -14.23 -8.50 -17.42
C SER A 32 -13.15 -8.01 -16.44
N GLY A 33 -12.65 -6.78 -16.64
CA GLY A 33 -11.58 -6.20 -15.81
C GLY A 33 -10.20 -6.11 -16.46
N LYS A 34 -10.04 -6.56 -17.72
CA LYS A 34 -8.76 -6.45 -18.47
C LYS A 34 -8.18 -5.04 -18.48
N THR A 35 -8.99 -4.06 -18.92
CA THR A 35 -8.60 -2.65 -18.92
C THR A 35 -8.40 -2.13 -17.49
N SER A 36 -9.18 -2.63 -16.52
CA SER A 36 -9.04 -2.26 -15.11
C SER A 36 -7.71 -2.71 -14.51
N ALA A 37 -7.18 -3.89 -14.87
CA ALA A 37 -5.87 -4.36 -14.43
C ALA A 37 -4.75 -3.44 -14.93
N LEU A 38 -4.78 -3.08 -16.22
CA LEU A 38 -3.83 -2.13 -16.81
C LEU A 38 -3.96 -0.73 -16.20
N GLN A 39 -5.19 -0.26 -15.94
CA GLN A 39 -5.44 1.03 -15.29
C GLN A 39 -4.91 1.07 -13.85
N ALA A 40 -5.03 -0.03 -13.10
CA ALA A 40 -4.46 -0.13 -11.76
C ALA A 40 -2.93 -0.03 -11.80
N LEU A 41 -2.29 -0.67 -12.80
CA LEU A 41 -0.84 -0.60 -12.99
C LEU A 41 -0.38 0.83 -13.35
N ALA A 42 -1.11 1.49 -14.26
CA ALA A 42 -0.85 2.88 -14.62
C ALA A 42 -1.01 3.83 -13.42
N LEU A 43 -2.05 3.64 -12.59
CA LEU A 43 -2.26 4.45 -11.39
C LEU A 43 -1.12 4.29 -10.38
N TRP A 44 -0.67 3.05 -10.16
CA TRP A 44 0.48 2.76 -9.31
C TRP A 44 1.74 3.49 -9.79
N GLU A 45 1.98 3.47 -11.10
CA GLU A 45 3.13 4.12 -11.72
C GLU A 45 3.10 5.65 -11.56
N VAL A 46 1.95 6.28 -11.76
CA VAL A 46 1.76 7.71 -11.49
C VAL A 46 2.03 8.05 -10.02
N GLY A 47 1.51 7.24 -9.09
CA GLY A 47 1.75 7.38 -7.67
C GLY A 47 3.25 7.29 -7.32
N LEU A 48 3.93 6.29 -7.88
CA LEU A 48 5.37 6.09 -7.69
C LEU A 48 6.18 7.28 -8.23
N ARG A 49 5.89 7.75 -9.45
CA ARG A 49 6.56 8.91 -10.05
C ARG A 49 6.41 10.16 -9.18
N ASN A 50 5.19 10.44 -8.73
CA ASN A 50 4.91 11.57 -7.85
C ASN A 50 5.60 11.46 -6.49
N TRP A 51 5.65 10.26 -5.92
CA TRP A 51 6.34 9.99 -4.67
C TRP A 51 7.86 10.17 -4.81
N LEU A 52 8.46 9.64 -5.87
CA LEU A 52 9.88 9.80 -6.16
C LEU A 52 10.23 11.29 -6.41
N ALA A 53 9.41 12.02 -7.16
CA ALA A 53 9.64 13.45 -7.41
C ALA A 53 9.72 14.27 -6.12
N LYS A 54 8.90 13.96 -5.11
CA LYS A 54 8.92 14.62 -3.80
C LYS A 54 10.08 14.21 -2.89
N ARG A 55 10.72 13.07 -3.16
CA ARG A 55 11.77 12.48 -2.30
C ARG A 55 13.17 12.49 -2.92
N ARG A 56 13.31 12.71 -4.23
CA ARG A 56 14.61 12.90 -4.87
C ARG A 56 15.40 14.02 -4.16
N GLY A 57 16.58 13.68 -3.66
CA GLY A 57 17.47 14.62 -2.95
C GLY A 57 17.30 14.72 -1.43
N ARG A 58 16.35 13.99 -0.81
CA ARG A 58 16.24 13.92 0.66
C ARG A 58 16.77 12.58 1.16
N ALA A 59 17.83 12.63 1.98
CA ALA A 59 18.25 11.47 2.77
C ALA A 59 17.07 11.00 3.65
N ALA A 60 16.95 9.69 3.85
CA ALA A 60 15.95 9.16 4.78
C ALA A 60 16.19 9.82 6.16
N PRO A 61 15.15 10.35 6.82
CA PRO A 61 15.31 10.92 8.16
C PRO A 61 15.91 9.88 9.10
N GLU A 62 17.05 10.18 9.69
CA GLU A 62 17.80 9.29 10.59
C GLU A 62 16.99 8.94 11.85
N LYS A 63 16.13 9.88 12.28
CA LYS A 63 15.06 9.65 13.26
C LYS A 63 13.71 9.81 12.60
N ARG A 64 12.87 8.78 12.72
CA ARG A 64 11.43 8.88 12.53
C ARG A 64 10.87 9.40 13.86
N PRO A 65 10.57 10.70 14.03
CA PRO A 65 9.84 11.12 15.21
C PRO A 65 8.53 10.35 15.18
N GLY A 66 8.34 9.43 16.13
CA GLY A 66 7.08 8.74 16.29
C GLY A 66 6.01 9.81 16.40
N VAL A 67 4.97 9.72 15.56
CA VAL A 67 3.79 10.55 15.77
C VAL A 67 3.18 10.07 17.08
N THR A 68 3.30 10.87 18.13
CA THR A 68 2.54 10.66 19.35
C THR A 68 1.07 10.76 18.98
N ILE A 69 0.36 9.63 18.92
CA ILE A 69 -1.09 9.63 18.91
C ILE A 69 -1.49 10.11 20.30
N SER A 70 -1.73 11.42 20.44
CA SER A 70 -2.37 11.95 21.63
C SER A 70 -3.80 11.44 21.61
N LEU A 71 -4.09 10.46 22.45
CA LEU A 71 -5.47 10.05 22.70
C LEU A 71 -6.21 11.23 23.33
N PRO A 72 -7.49 11.45 22.97
CA PRO A 72 -8.28 12.51 23.59
C PRO A 72 -8.29 12.33 25.13
N PRO A 73 -8.33 13.44 25.89
CA PRO A 73 -8.35 13.38 27.34
C PRO A 73 -9.52 12.51 27.81
N GLY A 74 -9.22 11.46 28.59
CA GLY A 74 -10.21 10.52 29.13
C GLY A 74 -10.00 9.04 28.76
N VAL A 75 -9.13 8.73 27.79
CA VAL A 75 -8.77 7.33 27.49
C VAL A 75 -7.66 6.88 28.44
N ARG A 76 -8.02 6.19 29.52
CA ARG A 76 -7.04 5.54 30.41
C ARG A 76 -6.33 4.42 29.65
N SER A 77 -4.99 4.51 29.59
CA SER A 77 -4.14 3.39 29.20
C SER A 77 -4.50 2.16 30.05
N ILE A 78 -4.80 1.04 29.40
CA ILE A 78 -4.88 -0.24 30.10
C ILE A 78 -3.46 -0.52 30.61
N GLY A 79 -3.32 -0.49 31.93
CA GLY A 79 -2.04 -0.58 32.64
C GLY A 79 -1.27 -1.82 32.22
N ARG A 80 0.04 -1.62 32.02
CA ARG A 80 1.04 -2.68 32.09
C ARG A 80 0.94 -3.24 33.50
N ALA A 81 0.36 -4.42 33.64
CA ALA A 81 0.35 -5.15 34.90
C ALA A 81 1.80 -5.32 35.36
N ASP A 82 1.99 -5.04 36.64
CA ASP A 82 3.22 -5.17 37.39
C ASP A 82 3.95 -6.47 37.03
N VAL A 83 5.18 -6.32 36.54
CA VAL A 83 6.18 -7.39 36.58
C VAL A 83 7.17 -7.02 37.67
N ASP A 84 7.03 -7.78 38.75
CA ASP A 84 8.08 -8.20 39.67
C ASP A 84 8.53 -7.19 40.75
N ALA A 85 7.75 -7.19 41.82
CA ALA A 85 8.28 -7.17 43.18
C ALA A 85 8.51 -8.61 43.65
N ALA A 86 9.77 -9.07 43.67
CA ALA A 86 10.36 -10.08 44.58
C ALA A 86 11.83 -10.33 44.19
#